data_AF-A0A1Q6RU87-F1
#
_entry.id   AF-A0A1Q6RU87-F1
#
_cell.length_a   1.000
_cell.length_b   1.000
_cell.length_c   1.000
_cell.angle_alpha   90.00
_cell.angle_beta   90.00
_cell.angle_gamma   90.00
#
_symmetry.space_group_name_H-M   'P 1'
#
loop_
_entity.id
_entity.type
_entity.pdbx_description
1 polymer ?
#
loop_
_entity_poly.entity_id
_entity_poly.type
_entity_poly.pdbx_seq_one_letter_code
_entity_poly.pdbx_strand_id
1 'polypeptide(L)'
;MFFSDNEKRVMEKLFLSINVNPSQIYILTYSDGDIIEAQVDTCYETDNGLDEDVPDYEEYHACAMRIVKIIVDKTQKLKEGSLIEINYHNYPQYIKDLQGNML
;
A
#
# COMPACT_ATOMS: atom_id res chain seq x y z
N MET A 1 6.53 13.68 6.78
CA MET A 1 6.75 12.23 6.79
C MET A 1 8.23 11.98 6.78
N PHE A 2 8.76 11.44 7.86
CA PHE A 2 10.16 11.05 7.95
C PHE A 2 10.19 9.53 7.81
N PHE A 3 10.52 9.03 6.61
CA PHE A 3 10.60 7.58 6.37
C PHE A 3 11.89 7.02 6.96
N SER A 4 11.83 5.82 7.55
CA SER A 4 13.00 4.97 7.72
C SER A 4 13.62 4.64 6.36
N ASP A 5 14.88 4.17 6.36
CA ASP A 5 15.57 3.78 5.12
C ASP A 5 14.82 2.67 4.36
N ASN A 6 14.16 1.76 5.07
CA ASN A 6 13.37 0.68 4.49
C ASN A 6 12.10 1.22 3.81
N GLU A 7 11.34 2.05 4.50
CA GLU A 7 10.12 2.66 3.95
C GLU A 7 10.44 3.56 2.77
N LYS A 8 11.52 4.33 2.86
CA LYS A 8 11.96 5.18 1.76
C LYS A 8 12.28 4.34 0.53
N ARG A 9 12.99 3.24 0.69
CA ARG A 9 13.35 2.35 -0.43
C ARG A 9 12.13 1.71 -1.09
N VAL A 10 11.10 1.38 -0.32
CA VAL A 10 9.94 0.62 -0.81
C VAL A 10 8.81 1.55 -1.26
N MET A 11 8.48 2.56 -0.47
CA MET A 11 7.24 3.32 -0.57
C MET A 11 7.39 4.75 -1.10
N GLU A 12 8.61 5.32 -1.15
CA GLU A 12 8.83 6.74 -1.50
C GLU A 12 8.11 7.14 -2.79
N LYS A 13 8.21 6.31 -3.84
CA LYS A 13 7.59 6.61 -5.14
C LYS A 13 6.08 6.61 -5.09
N LEU A 14 5.48 5.70 -4.32
CA LEU A 14 4.04 5.66 -4.11
C LEU A 14 3.59 6.94 -3.39
N PHE A 15 4.24 7.30 -2.28
CA PHE A 15 3.90 8.53 -1.54
C PHE A 15 4.07 9.80 -2.38
N LEU A 16 5.14 9.90 -3.18
CA LEU A 16 5.32 11.01 -4.12
C LEU A 16 4.18 11.07 -5.14
N SER A 17 3.76 9.91 -5.70
CA SER A 17 2.63 9.84 -6.62
C SER A 17 1.31 10.28 -5.96
N ILE A 18 1.05 9.82 -4.73
CA ILE A 18 -0.15 10.17 -3.96
C ILE A 18 -0.20 11.67 -3.68
N ASN A 19 0.93 12.27 -3.27
CA ASN A 19 1.01 13.71 -3.01
C ASN A 19 0.77 14.56 -4.26
N VAL A 20 1.11 14.05 -5.45
CA VAL A 20 0.82 14.72 -6.73
C VAL A 20 -0.66 14.59 -7.11
N ASN A 21 -1.25 13.40 -6.92
CA ASN A 21 -2.64 13.15 -7.24
C ASN A 21 -3.31 12.20 -6.21
N PRO A 22 -3.95 12.74 -5.17
CA PRO A 22 -4.60 11.92 -4.13
C PRO A 22 -5.77 11.08 -4.64
N SER A 23 -6.38 11.46 -5.76
CA SER A 23 -7.49 10.72 -6.37
C SER A 23 -7.03 9.67 -7.39
N GLN A 24 -5.73 9.46 -7.54
CA GLN A 24 -5.16 8.47 -8.45
C GLN A 24 -5.64 7.05 -8.10
N ILE A 25 -6.00 6.28 -9.13
CA ILE A 25 -6.21 4.84 -9.02
C ILE A 25 -4.92 4.14 -9.43
N TYR A 26 -4.54 3.15 -8.64
CA TYR A 26 -3.38 2.30 -8.83
C TYR A 26 -3.80 0.88 -9.13
N ILE A 27 -3.08 0.22 -10.03
CA ILE A 27 -3.16 -1.23 -10.23
C ILE A 27 -2.10 -1.87 -9.34
N LEU A 28 -2.55 -2.67 -8.39
CA LEU A 28 -1.71 -3.38 -7.43
C LEU A 28 -1.68 -4.86 -7.81
N THR A 29 -0.47 -5.41 -7.92
CA THR A 29 -0.26 -6.84 -8.18
C THR A 29 0.48 -7.45 -6.99
N TYR A 30 -0.16 -8.41 -6.32
CA TYR A 30 0.41 -9.12 -5.17
C TYR A 30 1.11 -10.40 -5.60
N SER A 31 2.02 -10.88 -4.75
CA SER A 31 2.84 -12.07 -5.01
C SER A 31 2.06 -13.38 -4.99
N ASP A 32 0.88 -13.40 -4.37
CA ASP A 32 -0.09 -14.51 -4.41
C ASP A 32 -0.92 -14.55 -5.71
N GLY A 33 -0.75 -13.55 -6.57
CA GLY A 33 -1.43 -13.44 -7.87
C GLY A 33 -2.73 -12.64 -7.82
N ASP A 34 -3.10 -12.05 -6.69
CA ASP A 34 -4.20 -11.10 -6.59
C ASP A 34 -3.87 -9.80 -7.34
N ILE A 35 -4.84 -9.27 -8.08
CA ILE A 35 -4.71 -8.03 -8.85
C ILE A 35 -5.95 -7.17 -8.66
N ILE A 36 -5.74 -5.93 -8.22
CA ILE A 36 -6.81 -4.98 -7.91
C ILE A 36 -6.51 -3.58 -8.44
N GLU A 37 -7.57 -2.82 -8.70
CA GLU A 37 -7.51 -1.37 -8.80
C GLU A 37 -7.89 -0.78 -7.44
N ALA A 38 -7.03 0.07 -6.88
CA ALA A 38 -7.25 0.68 -5.58
C ALA A 38 -6.98 2.18 -5.60
N GLN A 39 -7.73 2.92 -4.81
CA GLN A 39 -7.58 4.37 -4.62
C GLN A 39 -7.19 4.65 -3.18
N VAL A 40 -6.30 5.59 -2.95
CA VAL A 40 -5.91 6.00 -1.59
C VAL A 40 -7.08 6.64 -0.87
N ASP A 41 -7.32 6.19 0.35
CA ASP A 41 -8.28 6.78 1.27
C ASP A 41 -7.54 7.70 2.26
N THR A 42 -6.51 7.18 2.93
CA THR A 42 -5.67 7.93 3.86
C THR A 42 -4.30 7.26 4.05
N CYS A 43 -3.27 8.02 4.43
CA CYS A 43 -1.99 7.50 4.87
C CYS A 43 -1.65 8.03 6.26
N TYR A 44 -1.07 7.18 7.11
CA TYR A 44 -0.86 7.43 8.53
C TYR A 44 0.39 6.70 9.04
N GLU A 45 0.84 7.10 10.23
CA GLU A 45 1.86 6.38 11.02
C GLU A 45 1.16 5.31 11.87
N THR A 46 1.78 4.15 11.97
CA THR A 46 1.31 2.99 12.75
C THR A 46 2.53 2.17 13.21
N ASP A 47 2.27 1.06 13.87
CA ASP A 47 3.29 0.20 14.47
C ASP A 47 2.95 -1.28 14.25
N ASN A 48 3.88 -2.16 14.58
CA ASN A 48 3.70 -3.61 14.48
C ASN A 48 2.90 -4.22 15.64
N GLY A 49 2.29 -3.41 16.50
CA GLY A 49 1.48 -3.83 17.64
C GLY A 49 2.26 -4.36 18.84
N LEU A 50 3.58 -4.21 18.85
CA LEU A 50 4.43 -4.57 19.98
C LEU A 50 4.56 -3.42 20.99
N ASP A 51 5.05 -3.75 22.19
CA ASP A 51 5.37 -2.77 23.22
C ASP A 51 6.61 -1.96 22.81
N GLU A 52 6.59 -0.63 22.96
CA GLU A 52 7.68 0.27 22.53
C GLU A 52 9.04 -0.07 23.15
N ASP A 53 9.04 -0.73 24.31
CA ASP A 53 10.25 -1.13 25.04
C ASP A 53 10.88 -2.44 24.52
N VAL A 54 10.23 -3.19 23.62
CA VAL A 54 10.81 -4.43 23.08
C VAL A 54 11.73 -4.16 21.89
N PRO A 55 12.87 -4.86 21.75
CA PRO A 55 13.82 -4.63 20.65
C PRO A 55 13.24 -4.79 19.24
N ASP A 56 12.15 -5.55 19.10
CA ASP A 56 11.49 -5.81 17.83
C ASP A 56 10.36 -4.81 17.52
N TYR A 57 10.10 -3.84 18.41
CA TYR A 57 9.14 -2.77 18.14
C TYR A 57 9.54 -1.96 16.92
N GLU A 58 8.55 -1.60 16.12
CA GLU A 58 8.77 -0.81 14.92
C GLU A 58 7.58 0.09 14.61
N GLU A 59 7.88 1.38 14.39
CA GLU A 59 6.97 2.35 13.80
C GLU A 59 7.21 2.46 12.30
N TYR A 60 6.13 2.56 11.54
CA TYR A 60 6.16 2.70 10.09
C TYR A 60 4.92 3.42 9.56
N HIS A 61 4.98 3.83 8.30
CA HIS A 61 3.91 4.46 7.57
C HIS A 61 3.13 3.44 6.77
N ALA A 62 1.81 3.63 6.75
CA ALA A 62 0.87 2.83 6.00
C ALA A 62 -0.08 3.72 5.20
N CYS A 63 -0.68 3.16 4.16
CA CYS A 63 -1.79 3.76 3.43
C CYS A 63 -2.97 2.79 3.39
N ALA A 64 -4.11 3.25 3.88
CA ALA A 64 -5.39 2.61 3.59
C ALA A 64 -5.80 2.95 2.17
N MET A 65 -6.04 1.92 1.35
CA MET A 65 -6.55 2.05 -0.01
C MET A 65 -7.88 1.33 -0.14
N ARG A 66 -8.84 1.97 -0.80
CA ARG A 66 -10.13 1.39 -1.14
C ARG A 66 -10.02 0.58 -2.41
N ILE A 67 -10.46 -0.67 -2.37
CA ILE A 67 -10.59 -1.51 -3.57
C ILE A 67 -11.71 -0.94 -4.42
N VAL A 68 -11.36 -0.40 -5.59
CA VAL A 68 -12.31 0.12 -6.58
C VAL A 68 -12.80 -1.01 -7.48
N LYS A 69 -11.91 -1.94 -7.83
CA LYS A 69 -12.23 -3.06 -8.73
C LYS A 69 -11.30 -4.24 -8.51
N ILE A 70 -11.85 -5.44 -8.58
CA ILE A 70 -11.08 -6.69 -8.53
C ILE A 70 -10.82 -7.18 -9.97
N ILE A 71 -9.55 -7.34 -10.35
CA ILE A 71 -9.15 -7.86 -11.66
C ILE A 71 -8.91 -9.37 -11.58
N VAL A 72 -8.20 -9.83 -10.55
CA VAL A 72 -7.94 -11.24 -10.25
C VAL A 72 -8.01 -11.44 -8.74
N ASP A 73 -8.76 -12.45 -8.31
CA ASP A 73 -8.88 -12.87 -6.91
C ASP A 73 -8.56 -14.37 -6.79
N LYS A 74 -7.27 -14.67 -6.57
CA LYS A 74 -6.75 -16.02 -6.32
C LYS A 74 -7.02 -16.45 -4.90
N THR A 75 -6.93 -15.54 -3.94
CA THR A 75 -7.07 -15.88 -2.52
C THR A 75 -8.53 -16.01 -2.06
N GLN A 76 -9.48 -15.47 -2.84
CA GLN A 76 -10.92 -15.38 -2.52
C GLN A 76 -11.20 -14.55 -1.26
N LYS A 77 -10.33 -13.58 -0.95
CA LYS A 77 -10.42 -12.72 0.24
C LYS A 77 -10.78 -11.28 -0.09
N LEU A 78 -10.79 -10.91 -1.37
CA LEU A 78 -10.95 -9.53 -1.80
C LEU A 78 -12.43 -9.14 -1.88
N LYS A 79 -12.73 -7.88 -1.60
CA LYS A 79 -14.08 -7.33 -1.72
C LYS A 79 -14.04 -5.91 -2.24
N GLU A 80 -14.77 -5.63 -3.32
CA GLU A 80 -14.91 -4.27 -3.83
C GLU A 80 -15.55 -3.35 -2.78
N GLY A 81 -15.02 -2.15 -2.66
CA GLY A 81 -15.41 -1.16 -1.66
C GLY A 81 -14.78 -1.35 -0.27
N SER A 82 -14.10 -2.45 0.02
CA SER A 82 -13.36 -2.59 1.29
C SER A 82 -12.04 -1.81 1.26
N LEU A 83 -11.53 -1.51 2.45
CA LEU A 83 -10.19 -0.97 2.63
C LEU A 83 -9.17 -2.10 2.79
N ILE A 84 -8.00 -1.91 2.21
CA ILE A 84 -6.80 -2.68 2.46
C ILE A 84 -5.71 -1.74 2.96
N GLU A 85 -4.83 -2.24 3.81
CA GLU A 85 -3.66 -1.48 4.25
C GLU A 85 -2.44 -1.91 3.45
N ILE A 86 -1.69 -0.94 2.95
CA ILE A 86 -0.39 -1.13 2.31
C ILE A 86 0.67 -0.43 3.14
N ASN A 87 1.68 -1.18 3.53
CA ASN A 87 2.88 -0.72 4.21
C ASN A 87 4.08 -1.46 3.61
N TYR A 88 5.28 -1.21 4.14
CA TYR A 88 6.48 -1.80 3.56
C TYR A 88 6.59 -3.33 3.80
N HIS A 89 5.88 -3.88 4.79
CA HIS A 89 5.85 -5.33 5.10
C HIS A 89 4.97 -6.12 4.13
N ASN A 90 3.86 -5.54 3.69
CA ASN A 90 2.87 -6.19 2.81
C ASN A 90 2.78 -5.55 1.42
N TYR A 91 3.85 -4.86 1.01
CA TYR A 91 3.89 -4.07 -0.21
C TYR A 91 3.60 -4.91 -1.46
N PRO A 92 2.76 -4.43 -2.40
CA PRO A 92 2.51 -5.11 -3.66
C PRO A 92 3.81 -5.37 -4.42
N GLN A 93 3.88 -6.48 -5.15
CA GLN A 93 5.01 -6.81 -6.01
C GLN A 93 5.20 -5.76 -7.13
N TYR A 94 4.09 -5.24 -7.65
CA TYR A 94 4.07 -4.18 -8.66
C TYR A 94 2.96 -3.18 -8.39
N ILE A 95 3.28 -1.90 -8.57
CA ILE A 95 2.31 -0.80 -8.57
C ILE A 95 2.41 -0.06 -9.90
N LYS A 96 1.27 0.13 -10.54
CA LYS A 96 1.14 0.93 -11.77
C LYS A 96 0.09 2.00 -11.59
N ASP A 97 0.27 3.14 -12.23
CA ASP A 97 -0.85 4.06 -12.48
C ASP A 97 -1.76 3.53 -13.62
N LEU A 98 -2.91 4.17 -13.84
CA LEU A 98 -3.81 3.81 -14.95
C LEU A 98 -3.21 4.07 -16.34
N GLN A 99 -2.11 4.81 -16.44
CA GLN A 99 -1.38 5.03 -17.69
C GLN A 99 -0.36 3.90 -17.96
N GLY A 100 -0.21 2.97 -17.02
CA GLY A 100 0.73 1.84 -17.10
C GLY A 100 2.15 2.17 -16.64
N ASN A 101 2.40 3.36 -16.09
CA ASN A 101 3.70 3.73 -15.56
C ASN A 101 3.96 2.96 -14.26
N MET A 102 5.09 2.28 -14.22
CA MET A 102 5.58 1.60 -13.01
C MET A 102 6.07 2.63 -12.00
N LEU A 103 5.63 2.50 -10.75
CA LEU A 103 6.24 3.19 -9.61
C LEU A 103 7.41 2.35 -9.10
#